data_AF-A0A1I6UQ03-F1
#
_entry.id   AF-A0A1I6UQ03-F1
#
_cell.length_a   1.000
_cell.length_b   1.000
_cell.length_c   1.000
_cell.angle_alpha   90.00
_cell.angle_beta   90.00
_cell.angle_gamma   90.00
#
_symmetry.space_group_name_H-M   'P 1'
#
loop_
_entity.id
_entity.type
_entity.pdbx_description
1 polymer ?
#
loop_
_entity_poly.entity_id
_entity_poly.type
_entity_poly.pdbx_seq_one_letter_code
_entity_poly.pdbx_strand_id
1 'polypeptide(L)'
;MQMTSPSVELAAKILSAYVTRNSVPAGTLPDLLSEVHRSITALDQPAEPQVRRPTEAQIRASIRPDTLISFEDGKPYKALRRHLTMRGLTPEAYKAKWGLPVDYPLVSAVYSARRSTISRQIGEGQRLRMQQAAE
;
A
#
# COMPACT_ATOMS: atom_id res chain seq x y z
N MET A 1 25.38 -37.79 -0.78
CA MET A 1 25.73 -36.42 -1.23
C MET A 1 24.83 -35.46 -0.48
N GLN A 2 25.38 -34.67 0.45
CA GLN A 2 24.59 -33.68 1.20
C GLN A 2 24.25 -32.52 0.25
N MET A 3 22.96 -32.26 0.06
CA MET A 3 22.49 -31.09 -0.67
C MET A 3 22.65 -29.87 0.23
N THR A 4 23.73 -29.11 0.04
CA THR A 4 23.93 -27.83 0.71
C THR A 4 22.93 -26.81 0.18
N SER A 5 22.22 -26.12 1.07
CA SER A 5 21.29 -25.07 0.67
C SER A 5 22.01 -23.98 -0.16
N PRO A 6 21.38 -23.41 -1.19
CA PRO A 6 22.02 -22.44 -2.09
C PRO A 6 22.58 -21.19 -1.35
N SER A 7 21.94 -20.80 -0.24
CA SER A 7 22.41 -19.72 0.64
C SER A 7 23.73 -20.05 1.35
N VAL A 8 23.94 -21.33 1.71
CA VAL A 8 25.15 -21.81 2.39
C VAL A 8 26.31 -21.85 1.40
N GLU A 9 26.08 -22.30 0.17
CA GLU A 9 27.09 -22.27 -0.88
C GLU A 9 27.54 -20.85 -1.23
N LEU A 10 26.60 -19.90 -1.29
CA LEU A 10 26.91 -18.50 -1.54
C LEU A 10 27.71 -17.88 -0.38
N ALA A 11 27.31 -18.14 0.86
CA ALA A 11 28.05 -17.69 2.04
C ALA A 11 29.49 -18.24 2.07
N ALA A 12 29.67 -19.53 1.76
CA ALA A 12 30.98 -20.16 1.70
C ALA A 12 31.87 -19.58 0.59
N LYS A 13 31.32 -19.27 -0.59
CA LYS A 13 32.05 -18.60 -1.68
C LYS A 13 32.49 -17.18 -1.32
N ILE A 14 31.65 -16.44 -0.61
CA ILE A 14 31.98 -15.07 -0.17
C ILE A 14 33.12 -15.12 0.87
N LEU A 15 33.04 -16.04 1.83
CA LEU A 15 34.06 -16.18 2.85
C LEU A 15 35.38 -16.68 2.29
N SER A 16 35.37 -17.65 1.36
CA SER A 16 36.60 -18.13 0.73
C SER A 16 37.35 -17.00 -0.01
N ALA A 17 36.62 -16.12 -0.70
CA ALA A 17 37.19 -14.93 -1.32
C ALA A 17 37.73 -13.93 -0.28
N TYR A 18 37.02 -13.75 0.84
CA TYR A 18 37.43 -12.82 1.90
C TYR A 18 38.70 -13.28 2.62
N VAL A 19 38.80 -14.56 3.02
CA VAL A 19 39.97 -15.11 3.72
C VAL A 19 41.21 -15.23 2.83
N THR A 20 41.04 -15.27 1.50
CA THR A 20 42.17 -15.23 0.56
C THR A 20 42.90 -13.88 0.61
N ARG A 21 42.19 -12.79 0.93
CA ARG A 21 42.75 -11.44 1.03
C ARG A 21 42.94 -10.92 2.46
N ASN A 22 42.38 -11.60 3.45
CA ASN A 22 42.39 -11.15 4.84
C ASN A 22 42.83 -12.29 5.76
N SER A 23 43.77 -12.03 6.67
CA SER A 23 44.17 -13.00 7.68
C SER A 23 43.13 -13.01 8.80
N VAL A 24 42.45 -14.15 8.97
CA VAL A 24 41.37 -14.30 9.94
C VAL A 24 41.69 -15.47 10.88
N PRO A 25 41.58 -15.30 12.21
CA PRO A 25 41.80 -16.40 13.15
C PRO A 25 40.85 -17.57 12.90
N ALA A 26 41.35 -18.81 13.00
CA ALA A 26 40.53 -20.00 12.78
C ALA A 26 39.32 -20.09 13.72
N GLY A 27 39.43 -19.52 14.94
CA GLY A 27 38.35 -19.50 15.92
C GLY A 27 37.16 -18.61 15.55
N THR A 28 37.34 -17.59 14.70
CA THR A 28 36.27 -16.65 14.33
C THR A 28 35.53 -17.03 13.04
N LEU A 29 36.03 -18.05 12.31
CA LEU A 29 35.42 -18.51 11.06
C LEU A 29 33.96 -18.99 11.20
N PRO A 30 33.58 -19.74 12.26
CA PRO A 30 32.20 -20.20 12.42
C PRO A 30 31.21 -19.04 12.64
N ASP A 31 31.64 -18.03 13.39
CA ASP A 31 30.83 -16.85 13.70
C ASP A 31 30.61 -16.00 12.44
N LEU A 32 31.69 -15.75 11.69
CA LEU A 32 31.65 -15.06 10.40
C LEU A 32 30.75 -15.77 9.38
N LEU A 33 30.82 -17.10 9.32
CA LEU A 33 29.93 -17.89 8.46
C LEU A 33 28.46 -17.74 8.84
N SER A 34 28.17 -17.77 10.13
CA SER A 34 26.82 -17.61 10.65
C SER A 34 26.26 -16.21 10.35
N GLU A 35 27.08 -15.17 10.48
CA GLU A 35 26.69 -13.78 10.25
C GLU A 35 26.44 -13.48 8.76
N VAL A 36 27.32 -13.95 7.88
CA VAL A 36 27.17 -13.81 6.42
C VAL A 36 25.95 -14.60 5.94
N HIS A 37 25.78 -15.84 6.39
CA HIS A 37 24.60 -16.65 6.06
C HIS A 37 23.32 -15.96 6.50
N ARG A 38 23.26 -15.45 7.74
CA ARG A 38 22.11 -14.69 8.25
C ARG A 38 21.81 -13.46 7.41
N SER A 39 22.83 -12.72 7.00
CA SER A 39 22.68 -11.53 6.16
C SER A 39 22.13 -11.87 4.79
N ILE A 40 22.62 -12.94 4.16
CA ILE A 40 22.11 -13.41 2.87
C ILE A 40 20.65 -13.88 3.00
N THR A 41 20.33 -14.67 4.02
CA THR A 41 18.96 -15.13 4.27
C THR A 41 18.02 -13.97 4.55
N ALA A 42 18.47 -12.93 5.26
CA ALA A 42 17.67 -11.73 5.51
C ALA A 42 17.39 -10.91 4.23
N LEU A 43 18.32 -10.93 3.26
CA LEU A 43 18.13 -10.31 1.95
C LEU A 43 17.25 -11.15 1.01
N ASP A 44 17.31 -12.48 1.14
CA ASP A 44 16.51 -13.43 0.36
C ASP A 44 15.07 -13.54 0.88
N GLN A 45 14.82 -13.17 2.14
CA GLN A 45 13.47 -13.01 2.64
C GLN A 45 12.84 -11.75 2.02
N PRO A 46 11.75 -11.89 1.24
CA PRO A 46 10.98 -10.72 0.87
C PRO A 46 10.50 -10.07 2.17
N ALA A 47 10.96 -8.84 2.43
CA ALA A 47 10.52 -8.09 3.58
C ALA A 47 8.99 -8.14 3.61
N GLU A 48 8.41 -8.76 4.65
CA GLU A 48 6.97 -8.70 4.84
C GLU A 48 6.59 -7.23 4.76
N PRO A 49 5.60 -6.86 3.93
CA PRO A 49 5.08 -5.51 3.94
C PRO A 49 4.47 -5.33 5.32
N GLN A 50 5.26 -4.86 6.28
CA GLN A 50 4.75 -4.29 7.51
C GLN A 50 3.79 -3.23 7.02
N VAL A 51 2.50 -3.46 7.21
CA VAL A 51 1.42 -2.54 6.86
C VAL A 51 1.60 -1.34 7.78
N ARG A 52 2.60 -0.51 7.47
CA ARG A 52 2.87 0.75 8.12
C ARG A 52 1.65 1.58 7.81
N ARG A 53 0.81 1.77 8.84
CA ARG A 53 -0.29 2.72 8.76
C ARG A 53 0.27 4.01 8.16
N PRO A 54 -0.33 4.53 7.07
CA PRO A 54 0.18 5.71 6.42
C PRO A 54 0.30 6.84 7.43
N THR A 55 1.39 7.60 7.34
CA THR A 55 1.56 8.81 8.16
C THR A 55 0.50 9.83 7.78
N GLU A 56 0.20 10.77 8.67
CA GLU A 56 -0.78 11.83 8.39
C GLU A 56 -0.42 12.64 7.13
N ALA A 57 0.88 12.83 6.86
CA ALA A 57 1.36 13.44 5.63
C ALA A 57 0.98 12.63 4.38
N GLN A 58 1.05 11.30 4.43
CA GLN A 58 0.64 10.41 3.34
C GLN A 58 -0.89 10.41 3.15
N ILE A 59 -1.66 10.47 4.24
CA ILE A 59 -3.12 10.60 4.20
C ILE A 59 -3.53 11.93 3.57
N ARG A 60 -2.86 13.03 3.91
CA ARG A 60 -3.12 14.32 3.27
C ARG A 60 -2.69 14.31 1.80
N ALA A 61 -1.56 13.67 1.47
CA ALA A 61 -1.07 13.57 0.09
C ALA A 61 -1.93 12.69 -0.81
N SER A 62 -2.66 11.71 -0.27
CA SER A 62 -3.58 10.87 -1.04
C SER A 62 -4.82 11.64 -1.49
N ILE A 63 -5.16 12.76 -0.83
CA ILE A 63 -6.31 13.59 -1.15
C ILE A 63 -5.89 14.67 -2.14
N ARG A 64 -6.22 14.47 -3.43
CA ARG A 64 -6.05 15.49 -4.47
C ARG A 64 -7.42 16.08 -4.87
N PRO A 65 -7.47 17.31 -5.40
CA PRO A 65 -8.73 17.95 -5.76
C PRO A 65 -9.53 17.18 -6.82
N ASP A 66 -8.86 16.62 -7.84
CA ASP A 66 -9.51 15.86 -8.93
C ASP A 66 -9.55 14.34 -8.69
N THR A 67 -8.61 13.80 -7.91
CA THR A 67 -8.45 12.36 -7.69
C THR A 67 -8.07 12.02 -6.25
N LEU A 68 -8.33 10.79 -5.83
CA LEU A 68 -7.91 10.23 -4.56
C LEU A 68 -7.00 9.03 -4.85
N ILE A 69 -5.87 8.94 -4.15
CA ILE A 69 -4.94 7.82 -4.28
C ILE A 69 -5.40 6.70 -3.34
N SER A 70 -5.53 5.49 -3.88
CA SER A 70 -5.87 4.31 -3.10
C SER A 70 -4.63 3.71 -2.43
N PHE A 71 -4.70 3.50 -1.11
CA PHE A 71 -3.65 2.78 -0.37
C PHE A 71 -3.57 1.27 -0.70
N GLU A 72 -4.55 0.69 -1.38
CA GLU A 72 -4.49 -0.74 -1.77
C GLU A 72 -3.58 -0.98 -2.98
N ASP A 73 -3.52 -0.03 -3.92
CA ASP A 73 -2.81 -0.21 -5.20
C ASP A 73 -2.03 1.01 -5.69
N GLY A 74 -2.07 2.12 -4.95
CA GLY A 74 -1.35 3.35 -5.27
C GLY A 74 -1.91 4.12 -6.47
N LYS A 75 -3.08 3.74 -7.01
CA LYS A 75 -3.63 4.34 -8.23
C LYS A 75 -4.59 5.51 -7.92
N PRO A 76 -4.65 6.53 -8.81
CA PRO A 76 -5.56 7.65 -8.66
C PRO A 76 -6.98 7.30 -9.15
N TYR A 77 -7.97 7.63 -8.35
CA TYR A 77 -9.39 7.39 -8.63
C TYR A 77 -10.24 8.63 -8.36
N LYS A 78 -11.23 8.90 -9.21
CA LYS A 78 -12.23 9.96 -8.94
C LYS A 78 -13.21 9.56 -7.84
N ALA A 79 -13.51 8.26 -7.75
CA ALA A 79 -14.37 7.68 -6.72
C ALA A 79 -13.79 6.35 -6.24
N LEU A 80 -13.24 6.33 -5.01
CA LEU A 80 -12.72 5.11 -4.38
C LEU A 80 -13.83 4.10 -4.09
N ARG A 81 -15.06 4.55 -3.86
CA ARG A 81 -16.19 3.65 -3.52
C ARG A 81 -16.33 2.48 -4.50
N ARG A 82 -16.28 2.74 -5.82
CA ARG A 82 -16.37 1.68 -6.84
C ARG A 82 -15.19 0.72 -6.77
N HIS A 83 -13.98 1.24 -6.54
CA HIS A 83 -12.78 0.41 -6.39
C HIS A 83 -12.85 -0.51 -5.18
N LEU A 84 -13.30 0.02 -4.03
CA LEU A 84 -13.46 -0.76 -2.80
C LEU A 84 -14.51 -1.87 -2.98
N THR A 85 -15.65 -1.57 -3.59
CA THR A 85 -16.70 -2.56 -3.86
C THR A 85 -16.23 -3.69 -4.78
N MET A 86 -15.46 -3.38 -5.84
CA MET A 86 -14.89 -4.41 -6.72
C MET A 86 -13.91 -5.35 -5.99
N ARG A 87 -13.31 -4.90 -4.89
CA ARG A 87 -12.43 -5.70 -4.03
C ARG A 87 -13.17 -6.38 -2.88
N GLY A 88 -14.49 -6.25 -2.79
CA GLY A 88 -15.27 -6.76 -1.66
C GLY A 88 -15.00 -6.03 -0.34
N LEU A 89 -14.38 -4.85 -0.38
CA LEU A 89 -14.09 -4.04 0.81
C LEU A 89 -15.19 -3.01 1.06
N THR A 90 -15.67 -2.94 2.30
CA THR A 90 -16.52 -1.84 2.73
C THR A 90 -15.68 -0.60 3.00
N PRO A 91 -16.24 0.61 2.84
CA PRO A 91 -15.51 1.84 3.14
C PRO A 91 -14.99 1.92 4.58
N GLU A 92 -15.74 1.36 5.53
CA GLU A 92 -15.37 1.33 6.94
C GLU A 92 -14.21 0.36 7.19
N ALA A 93 -14.26 -0.84 6.60
CA ALA A 93 -13.16 -1.81 6.68
C ALA A 93 -11.88 -1.24 6.07
N TYR A 94 -12.00 -0.49 4.97
CA TYR A 94 -10.87 0.21 4.37
C TYR A 94 -10.26 1.28 5.30
N LYS A 95 -11.10 2.11 5.94
CA LYS A 95 -10.63 3.10 6.91
C LYS A 95 -9.96 2.45 8.11
N ALA A 96 -10.56 1.38 8.66
CA ALA A 96 -10.01 0.64 9.79
C ALA A 96 -8.67 -0.03 9.45
N LYS A 97 -8.57 -0.65 8.26
CA LYS A 97 -7.36 -1.33 7.78
C LYS A 97 -6.16 -0.38 7.68
N TRP A 98 -6.39 0.84 7.19
CA TRP A 98 -5.34 1.84 6.99
C TRP A 98 -5.26 2.90 8.09
N GLY A 99 -6.11 2.83 9.12
CA GLY A 99 -6.17 3.83 10.18
C GLY A 99 -6.54 5.23 9.68
N LEU A 100 -7.39 5.32 8.65
CA LEU A 100 -7.82 6.59 8.08
C LEU A 100 -8.85 7.28 8.98
N PRO A 101 -8.87 8.63 9.02
CA PRO A 101 -9.89 9.40 9.73
C PRO A 101 -11.32 9.04 9.29
N VAL A 102 -12.28 9.20 10.20
CA VAL A 102 -13.71 9.00 9.92
C VAL A 102 -14.18 9.94 8.80
N ASP A 103 -13.64 11.16 8.75
CA ASP A 103 -13.95 12.16 7.72
C ASP A 103 -13.19 11.98 6.40
N TYR A 104 -12.44 10.89 6.22
CA TYR A 104 -11.68 10.67 4.99
C TYR A 104 -12.61 10.60 3.76
N PRO A 105 -12.41 11.48 2.74
CA PRO A 105 -13.24 11.52 1.56
C PRO A 105 -12.98 10.28 0.70
N LEU A 106 -14.06 9.65 0.21
CA LEU A 106 -13.99 8.48 -0.67
C LEU A 106 -14.27 8.82 -2.14
N VAL A 107 -14.49 10.10 -2.41
CA VAL A 107 -14.78 10.67 -3.72
C VAL A 107 -14.06 12.00 -3.82
N SER A 108 -13.50 12.35 -4.98
CA SER A 108 -12.79 13.61 -5.15
C SER A 108 -13.73 14.81 -5.03
N ALA A 109 -13.21 15.93 -4.54
CA ALA A 109 -13.97 17.15 -4.31
C ALA A 109 -14.62 17.68 -5.61
N VAL A 110 -13.85 17.69 -6.71
CA VAL A 110 -14.34 18.13 -8.02
C VAL A 110 -15.47 17.23 -8.54
N TYR A 111 -15.35 15.91 -8.36
CA TYR A 111 -16.39 14.98 -8.80
C TYR A 111 -17.66 15.11 -7.95
N SER A 112 -17.53 15.31 -6.64
CA SER A 112 -18.65 15.59 -5.74
C SER A 112 -19.38 16.88 -6.13
N ALA A 113 -18.63 17.96 -6.36
CA ALA A 113 -19.18 19.26 -6.77
C ALA A 113 -19.98 19.14 -8.09
N ARG A 114 -19.41 18.48 -9.10
CA ARG A 114 -20.08 18.28 -10.41
C ARG A 114 -21.36 17.45 -10.30
N ARG A 115 -21.43 16.43 -9.44
CA ARG A 115 -22.68 15.68 -9.25
C ARG A 115 -23.72 16.47 -8.49
N SER A 116 -23.31 17.28 -7.50
CA SER A 116 -24.24 18.10 -6.73
C SER A 116 -24.96 19.16 -7.58
N THR A 117 -24.29 19.75 -8.57
CA THR A 117 -24.90 20.71 -9.50
C THR A 117 -25.93 20.03 -10.39
N ILE A 118 -25.59 18.87 -10.96
CA ILE A 118 -26.49 18.08 -11.80
C ILE A 118 -27.73 17.64 -11.00
N SER A 119 -27.54 17.15 -9.77
CA SER A 119 -28.64 16.73 -8.90
C SER A 119 -29.60 17.87 -8.56
N ARG A 120 -29.10 19.10 -8.35
CA ARG A 120 -29.95 20.27 -8.13
C ARG A 120 -30.77 20.64 -9.37
N GLN A 121 -30.14 20.68 -10.54
CA GLN A 121 -30.81 20.98 -11.81
C GLN A 121 -31.91 19.95 -12.15
N ILE A 122 -31.65 18.66 -11.94
CA ILE A 122 -32.63 17.60 -12.18
C ILE A 122 -33.77 17.65 -11.14
N GLY A 123 -33.43 17.90 -9.87
CA GLY A 123 -34.41 17.99 -8.78
C GLY A 123 -35.35 19.18 -8.92
N GLU A 124 -34.87 20.32 -9.42
CA GLU A 124 -35.70 21.49 -9.74
C GLU A 124 -36.72 21.16 -10.83
N GLY A 125 -36.33 20.44 -11.89
CA GLY A 125 -37.25 20.00 -12.95
C GLY A 125 -38.33 19.02 -12.47
N GLN A 126 -38.00 18.10 -11.56
CA GLN A 126 -38.99 17.21 -10.94
C GLN A 126 -39.96 17.96 -10.02
N ARG A 127 -39.47 18.94 -9.24
CA ARG A 127 -40.31 19.77 -8.37
C ARG A 127 -41.31 20.59 -9.17
N LEU A 128 -40.89 21.18 -10.29
CA LEU A 128 -41.77 21.94 -11.18
C LEU A 128 -42.85 21.05 -11.81
N ARG A 129 -42.50 19.84 -12.25
CA ARG A 129 -43.49 18.86 -12.76
C ARG A 129 -44.49 18.41 -11.69
N MET A 130 -44.05 18.24 -10.45
CA MET A 130 -44.94 17.88 -9.35
C MET A 130 -45.90 19.02 -8.97
N GLN A 131 -45.47 20.28 -9.10
CA GLN A 131 -46.33 21.44 -8.87
C GLN A 131 -47.39 21.60 -9.98
N GLN A 132 -47.02 21.42 -11.25
CA GLN A 132 -47.94 21.50 -12.39
C GLN A 132 -48.96 20.35 -12.47
N ALA A 133 -48.68 19.21 -11.85
CA ALA A 133 -49.60 18.07 -11.79
C ALA A 133 -50.58 18.15 -10.60
N ALA A 134 -50.38 19.11 -9.68
CA ALA A 134 -51.23 19.35 -8.52
C ALA A 134 -52.21 20.53 -8.73
N GLU A 135 -52.18 21.14 -9.91
CA GLU A 135 -53.09 22.19 -10.41
C GLU A 135 -53.98 21.61 -11.52
#